data_AF-A0A2E7PQ77-F1
#
_entry.id   AF-A0A2E7PQ77-F1
#
_cell.length_a   1.000
_cell.length_b   1.000
_cell.length_c   1.000
_cell.angle_alpha   90.00
_cell.angle_beta   90.00
_cell.angle_gamma   90.00
#
_symmetry.space_group_name_H-M   'P 1'
#
loop_
_entity.id
_entity.type
_entity.pdbx_description
1 polymer ?
#
loop_
_entity_poly.entity_id
_entity_poly.type
_entity_poly.pdbx_seq_one_letter_code
_entity_poly.pdbx_strand_id
1 'polypeptide(L)'
;WFDLSLNNVDVEVKRDETVTLTELILPTGSCPYLYCWDGERFRFVTDLLGASPLGLPVAEGVYIDADPDEIVWIGDETNFKPIDGSYRLQITEELREILYLDEAKLIAVDMPTGTEVHPNTRLLPRGPYPEAGLVALAKRKPLKQAKRSDGLDVTVALQDNDDAWLSPVELREPQLRGLAKPYSVELDFGKLDTAAPLALAMTGWLHFGGGMANISASHRPELPFPFPVLEAETADGWQKLDFPVGAPVGKTKTILVDLEGKLPANTTRLRLSMAFEIHWNRIALLEKTTLPNATEQHAAATDLHWHGYGAFENQPSHLPLTPIHAETTDTPNWRITPSGWVTRYGGVNELIAAKDNKLAIIAAGDELTLDFDATSLPTQPTDTKRHFFLFTSGWDKDADFHVAQGWTVEPLPWHGMNHQIYGREPRPKLDDAWIKKYNTRWIGPRTFRKLNKLTQSKTK
;
A
#
# COMPACT_ATOMS: atom_id res chain seq x y z
N TRP A 1 -24.67 -5.56 -2.91
CA TRP A 1 -24.36 -6.96 -2.53
C TRP A 1 -23.28 -6.84 -1.48
N PHE A 2 -23.58 -7.32 -0.28
CA PHE A 2 -23.23 -6.63 0.98
C PHE A 2 -21.84 -6.97 1.52
N ASP A 3 -21.03 -5.96 1.83
CA ASP A 3 -19.76 -6.11 2.57
C ASP A 3 -20.00 -6.33 4.08
N LEU A 4 -21.22 -6.02 4.52
CA LEU A 4 -21.75 -6.36 5.84
C LEU A 4 -22.81 -7.45 5.70
N SER A 5 -22.64 -8.54 6.44
CA SER A 5 -23.72 -9.51 6.66
C SER A 5 -24.78 -8.92 7.61
N LEU A 6 -25.49 -7.88 7.15
CA LEU A 6 -26.82 -7.53 7.63
C LEU A 6 -27.79 -8.57 7.07
N ASN A 7 -27.72 -9.79 7.60
CA ASN A 7 -28.53 -10.90 7.10
C ASN A 7 -30.03 -10.69 7.33
N ASN A 8 -30.42 -9.71 8.14
CA ASN A 8 -31.82 -9.30 8.35
C ASN A 8 -31.88 -7.79 8.60
N VAL A 9 -32.76 -7.11 7.89
CA VAL A 9 -33.25 -5.78 8.22
C VAL A 9 -34.77 -5.90 8.25
N ASP A 10 -35.38 -5.74 9.42
CA ASP A 10 -36.83 -5.71 9.55
C ASP A 10 -37.32 -4.30 9.26
N VAL A 11 -37.98 -4.12 8.11
CA VAL A 11 -38.61 -2.84 7.75
C VAL A 11 -40.09 -3.06 7.44
N GLU A 12 -40.94 -2.25 8.08
CA GLU A 12 -42.36 -2.21 7.79
C GLU A 12 -42.59 -1.52 6.43
N VAL A 13 -43.04 -2.27 5.44
CA VAL A 13 -43.33 -1.74 4.09
C VAL A 13 -44.81 -1.41 3.98
N LYS A 14 -45.15 -0.13 3.75
CA LYS A 14 -46.53 0.30 3.45
C LYS A 14 -46.75 0.45 1.95
N ARG A 15 -47.99 0.26 1.51
CA ARG A 15 -48.35 0.11 0.08
C ARG A 15 -48.07 1.33 -0.81
N ASP A 16 -47.81 2.50 -0.23
CA ASP A 16 -47.60 3.76 -0.96
C ASP A 16 -46.41 4.57 -0.42
N GLU A 17 -45.48 3.93 0.31
CA GLU A 17 -44.29 4.60 0.86
C GLU A 17 -43.01 4.04 0.22
N THR A 18 -42.12 4.93 -0.25
CA THR A 18 -40.75 4.53 -0.62
C THR A 18 -39.92 4.36 0.64
N VAL A 19 -39.46 3.13 0.89
CA VAL A 19 -38.48 2.85 1.94
C VAL A 19 -37.09 3.08 1.37
N THR A 20 -36.40 4.10 1.87
CA THR A 20 -34.97 4.30 1.58
C THR A 20 -34.15 3.49 2.57
N LEU A 21 -33.43 2.48 2.06
CA LEU A 21 -32.42 1.74 2.82
C LEU A 21 -31.06 2.34 2.50
N THR A 22 -30.37 2.86 3.51
CA THR A 22 -28.99 3.34 3.36
C THR A 22 -28.03 2.19 3.66
N GLU A 23 -27.23 1.81 2.67
CA GLU A 23 -26.14 0.86 2.85
C GLU A 23 -24.96 1.56 3.53
N LEU A 24 -24.45 0.96 4.61
CA LEU A 24 -23.23 1.42 5.26
C LEU A 24 -22.04 0.94 4.43
N ILE A 25 -21.28 1.87 3.87
CA ILE A 25 -19.97 1.59 3.28
C ILE A 25 -18.97 1.67 4.43
N LEU A 26 -18.45 0.51 4.85
CA LEU A 26 -17.40 0.46 5.86
C LEU A 26 -16.08 0.10 5.19
N PRO A 27 -14.95 0.66 5.64
CA PRO A 27 -13.65 0.18 5.24
C PRO A 27 -13.46 -1.24 5.79
N THR A 28 -13.65 -2.23 4.93
CA THR A 28 -13.53 -3.65 5.27
C THR A 28 -12.29 -4.30 4.68
N GLY A 29 -11.63 -3.65 3.73
CA GLY A 29 -10.40 -4.14 3.11
C GLY A 29 -9.55 -3.00 2.53
N SER A 30 -8.27 -3.05 2.88
CA SER A 30 -7.12 -2.30 2.42
C SER A 30 -5.91 -2.88 3.17
N CYS A 31 -4.72 -2.78 2.59
CA CYS A 31 -3.58 -3.55 3.03
C CYS A 31 -3.09 -3.21 4.47
N PRO A 32 -2.19 -4.02 5.06
CA PRO A 32 -1.71 -3.86 6.44
C PRO A 32 -1.11 -2.47 6.72
N TYR A 33 -1.28 -1.96 7.94
CA TYR A 33 -0.84 -0.60 8.30
C TYR A 33 0.55 -0.58 8.91
N LEU A 34 1.32 0.47 8.58
CA LEU A 34 2.62 0.75 9.17
C LEU A 34 2.55 2.01 10.03
N TYR A 35 3.04 1.89 11.27
CA TYR A 35 3.26 3.03 12.17
C TYR A 35 4.72 3.12 12.60
N CYS A 36 5.16 4.34 12.93
CA CYS A 36 6.48 4.59 13.50
C CYS A 36 6.39 5.48 14.74
N TRP A 37 7.33 5.30 15.67
CA TRP A 37 7.46 6.22 16.81
C TRP A 37 8.09 7.56 16.38
N ASP A 38 7.37 8.66 16.56
CA ASP A 38 7.83 10.01 16.15
C ASP A 38 8.58 10.79 17.26
N GLY A 39 8.70 10.19 18.45
CA GLY A 39 9.22 10.82 19.66
C GLY A 39 8.18 11.02 20.75
N GLU A 40 6.89 11.02 20.38
CA GLU A 40 5.77 11.28 21.29
C GLU A 40 4.66 10.23 21.19
N ARG A 41 4.39 9.74 19.98
CA ARG A 41 3.36 8.73 19.70
C ARG A 41 3.72 7.88 18.48
N PHE A 42 2.94 6.82 18.27
CA PHE A 42 2.93 6.11 16.99
C PHE A 42 2.13 6.90 15.96
N ARG A 43 2.79 7.27 14.87
CA ARG A 43 2.20 7.98 13.73
C ARG A 43 1.99 7.00 12.59
N PHE A 44 0.83 7.09 11.94
CA PHE A 44 0.57 6.35 10.71
C PHE A 44 1.52 6.80 9.59
N VAL A 45 2.17 5.83 8.95
CA VAL A 45 3.11 6.05 7.86
C VAL A 45 2.39 5.87 6.52
N THR A 46 1.95 4.64 6.26
CA THR A 46 1.28 4.20 5.04
C THR A 46 0.77 2.76 5.25
N ASP A 47 0.21 2.15 4.22
CA ASP A 47 -0.05 0.70 4.16
C ASP A 47 1.03 -0.05 3.37
N LEU A 48 1.13 -1.36 3.58
CA LEU A 48 2.16 -2.24 3.04
C LEU A 48 1.59 -3.28 2.08
N LEU A 49 2.42 -3.77 1.17
CA LEU A 49 2.23 -4.94 0.32
C LEU A 49 1.03 -4.90 -0.62
N GLY A 50 0.41 -3.75 -0.87
CA GLY A 50 -0.79 -3.68 -1.72
C GLY A 50 -0.62 -4.06 -3.19
N ALA A 51 0.62 -4.22 -3.67
CA ALA A 51 0.93 -4.79 -4.97
C ALA A 51 1.07 -6.34 -4.95
N SER A 52 0.84 -6.99 -3.80
CA SER A 52 1.02 -8.42 -3.57
C SER A 52 -0.22 -9.15 -3.02
N PRO A 53 -1.45 -8.86 -3.52
CA PRO A 53 -2.63 -9.53 -2.99
C PRO A 53 -2.71 -10.99 -3.48
N LEU A 54 -3.25 -11.87 -2.63
CA LEU A 54 -3.47 -13.28 -2.96
C LEU A 54 -4.89 -13.52 -3.46
N GLY A 55 -4.99 -14.08 -4.66
CA GLY A 55 -6.27 -14.53 -5.20
C GLY A 55 -7.24 -13.40 -5.55
N LEU A 56 -6.76 -12.16 -5.62
CA LEU A 56 -7.55 -11.00 -6.03
C LEU A 56 -7.87 -11.07 -7.53
N PRO A 57 -9.14 -11.17 -7.93
CA PRO A 57 -9.49 -11.25 -9.34
C PRO A 57 -9.43 -9.88 -9.99
N VAL A 58 -9.01 -9.86 -11.25
CA VAL A 58 -9.18 -8.72 -12.18
C VAL A 58 -10.30 -8.98 -13.19
N ALA A 59 -10.59 -10.25 -13.47
CA ALA A 59 -11.69 -10.73 -14.29
C ALA A 59 -12.03 -12.18 -13.91
N GLU A 60 -13.10 -12.75 -14.48
CA GLU A 60 -13.43 -14.16 -14.27
C GLU A 60 -12.25 -15.06 -14.65
N GLY A 61 -11.73 -15.81 -13.67
CA GLY A 61 -10.61 -16.74 -13.85
C GLY A 61 -9.23 -16.10 -14.06
N VAL A 62 -9.11 -14.78 -13.91
CA VAL A 62 -7.85 -14.04 -14.03
C VAL A 62 -7.57 -13.30 -12.73
N TYR A 63 -6.42 -13.57 -12.12
CA TYR A 63 -5.99 -12.91 -10.89
C TYR A 63 -4.95 -11.84 -11.20
N ILE A 64 -4.84 -10.84 -10.33
CA ILE A 64 -3.72 -9.91 -10.37
C ILE A 64 -2.42 -10.65 -10.07
N ASP A 65 -1.35 -10.27 -10.74
CA ASP A 65 -0.01 -10.75 -10.43
C ASP A 65 0.45 -10.07 -9.12
N ALA A 66 1.12 -10.82 -8.25
CA ALA A 66 1.64 -10.33 -6.97
C ALA A 66 3.14 -9.96 -7.09
N ASP A 67 3.48 -8.74 -6.67
CA ASP A 67 4.86 -8.27 -6.48
C ASP A 67 5.18 -8.23 -4.97
N PRO A 68 5.84 -9.27 -4.42
CA PRO A 68 5.93 -9.43 -2.98
C PRO A 68 6.91 -8.48 -2.31
N ASP A 69 7.81 -7.83 -3.05
CA ASP A 69 8.84 -6.98 -2.49
C ASP A 69 8.41 -5.51 -2.54
N GLU A 70 8.31 -4.88 -1.37
CA GLU A 70 7.98 -3.46 -1.27
C GLU A 70 8.98 -2.70 -0.40
N ILE A 71 9.31 -1.47 -0.81
CA ILE A 71 10.01 -0.51 0.04
C ILE A 71 9.10 0.70 0.23
N VAL A 72 8.87 1.09 1.48
CA VAL A 72 8.13 2.31 1.82
C VAL A 72 9.00 3.28 2.60
N TRP A 73 8.79 4.57 2.38
CA TRP A 73 9.46 5.62 3.16
C TRP A 73 8.78 5.78 4.53
N ILE A 74 9.56 5.65 5.61
CA ILE A 74 9.06 5.82 6.98
C ILE A 74 9.07 7.31 7.35
N GLY A 75 10.19 7.95 7.07
CA GLY A 75 10.51 9.27 7.59
C GLY A 75 12.00 9.58 7.57
N ASP A 76 12.36 10.57 8.37
CA ASP A 76 13.72 11.01 8.63
C ASP A 76 13.87 11.31 10.12
N GLU A 77 15.04 11.80 10.53
CA GLU A 77 15.39 12.07 11.93
C GLU A 77 14.42 13.05 12.64
N THR A 78 13.63 13.83 11.90
CA THR A 78 12.66 14.77 12.47
C THR A 78 11.38 14.09 12.94
N ASN A 79 10.98 12.98 12.30
CA ASN A 79 9.68 12.34 12.49
C ASN A 79 9.74 10.81 12.68
N PHE A 80 10.95 10.23 12.76
CA PHE A 80 11.19 8.87 13.20
C PHE A 80 12.36 8.86 14.20
N LYS A 81 12.04 8.68 15.48
CA LYS A 81 12.99 8.82 16.59
C LYS A 81 13.14 7.50 17.34
N PRO A 82 14.30 7.24 17.96
CA PRO A 82 14.46 6.08 18.79
C PRO A 82 13.65 6.18 20.09
N ILE A 83 13.13 5.05 20.55
CA ILE A 83 12.54 4.83 21.88
C ILE A 83 13.24 3.64 22.51
N ASP A 84 13.69 3.78 23.77
CA ASP A 84 14.43 2.74 24.51
C ASP A 84 15.65 2.18 23.75
N GLY A 85 16.33 3.03 22.96
CA GLY A 85 17.52 2.64 22.18
C GLY A 85 17.20 1.95 20.85
N SER A 86 15.93 1.88 20.44
CA SER A 86 15.53 1.27 19.17
C SER A 86 14.67 2.19 18.31
N TYR A 87 14.87 2.11 17.00
CA TYR A 87 13.90 2.58 16.02
C TYR A 87 12.75 1.56 15.99
N ARG A 88 11.57 1.97 16.49
CA ARG A 88 10.42 1.07 16.66
C ARG A 88 9.35 1.31 15.60
N LEU A 89 8.98 0.24 14.91
CA LEU A 89 7.85 0.20 13.98
C LEU A 89 6.76 -0.73 14.51
N GLN A 90 5.53 -0.47 14.09
CA GLN A 90 4.39 -1.37 14.30
C GLN A 90 3.78 -1.70 12.93
N ILE A 91 3.64 -2.99 12.63
CA ILE A 91 2.85 -3.46 11.50
C ILE A 91 1.57 -4.05 12.06
N THR A 92 0.41 -3.52 11.68
CA THR A 92 -0.88 -3.99 12.16
C THR A 92 -1.70 -4.57 11.02
N GLU A 93 -2.46 -5.61 11.33
CA GLU A 93 -3.51 -6.12 10.46
C GLU A 93 -4.86 -5.74 11.07
N GLU A 94 -5.31 -4.51 10.80
CA GLU A 94 -6.52 -3.95 11.39
C GLU A 94 -7.77 -4.18 10.54
N LEU A 95 -7.68 -4.98 9.47
CA LEU A 95 -8.75 -5.14 8.50
C LEU A 95 -9.16 -6.61 8.37
N ARG A 96 -10.05 -6.89 7.42
CA ARG A 96 -10.62 -8.23 7.22
C ARG A 96 -9.69 -9.11 6.40
N GLU A 97 -8.43 -9.18 6.80
CA GLU A 97 -7.35 -9.71 5.97
C GLU A 97 -6.38 -10.57 6.80
N ILE A 98 -5.47 -11.23 6.10
CA ILE A 98 -4.30 -11.89 6.67
C ILE A 98 -3.07 -11.37 5.97
N LEU A 99 -2.08 -10.96 6.76
CA LEU A 99 -0.74 -10.65 6.28
C LEU A 99 0.17 -11.87 6.40
N TYR A 100 0.85 -12.21 5.30
CA TYR A 100 1.92 -13.21 5.23
C TYR A 100 3.25 -12.50 5.01
N LEU A 101 4.02 -12.31 6.07
CA LEU A 101 5.31 -11.61 6.02
C LEU A 101 6.46 -12.61 6.06
N ASP A 102 7.39 -12.51 5.11
CA ASP A 102 8.54 -13.42 4.94
C ASP A 102 9.87 -12.70 5.25
N GLU A 103 9.97 -11.40 4.98
CA GLU A 103 11.12 -10.58 5.35
C GLU A 103 10.66 -9.18 5.76
N ALA A 104 11.29 -8.62 6.79
CA ALA A 104 11.23 -7.19 7.06
C ALA A 104 12.58 -6.67 7.56
N LYS A 105 13.07 -5.58 6.96
CA LYS A 105 14.33 -4.93 7.34
C LYS A 105 14.26 -3.42 7.19
N LEU A 106 14.94 -2.72 8.10
CA LEU A 106 15.11 -1.28 8.03
C LEU A 106 16.24 -0.96 7.05
N ILE A 107 16.03 0.05 6.22
CA ILE A 107 17.06 0.62 5.34
C ILE A 107 17.26 2.08 5.74
N ALA A 108 18.50 2.45 6.09
CA ALA A 108 18.88 3.83 6.38
C ALA A 108 19.84 4.35 5.31
N VAL A 109 19.61 5.56 4.83
CA VAL A 109 20.46 6.22 3.82
C VAL A 109 20.68 7.69 4.18
N ASP A 110 21.93 8.13 4.11
CA ASP A 110 22.35 9.50 4.41
C ASP A 110 22.45 10.31 3.13
N MET A 111 21.48 11.22 2.92
CA MET A 111 21.35 11.99 1.69
C MET A 111 21.95 13.39 1.82
N PRO A 112 22.80 13.85 0.87
CA PRO A 112 23.26 15.23 0.84
C PRO A 112 22.11 16.23 0.74
N THR A 113 22.30 17.42 1.32
CA THR A 113 21.32 18.51 1.19
C THR A 113 20.98 18.82 -0.27
N GLY A 114 19.70 18.99 -0.59
CA GLY A 114 19.22 19.28 -1.95
C GLY A 114 19.02 18.05 -2.85
N THR A 115 19.11 16.85 -2.28
CA THR A 115 18.77 15.58 -2.95
C THR A 115 17.55 14.92 -2.32
N GLU A 116 16.87 14.09 -3.08
CA GLU A 116 15.75 13.26 -2.64
C GLU A 116 16.10 11.78 -2.87
N VAL A 117 15.49 10.89 -2.10
CA VAL A 117 15.60 9.44 -2.28
C VAL A 117 14.22 8.82 -2.16
N HIS A 118 13.85 7.99 -3.13
CA HIS A 118 12.53 7.35 -3.19
C HIS A 118 12.64 5.88 -3.59
N PRO A 119 11.70 5.03 -3.15
CA PRO A 119 11.57 3.67 -3.66
C PRO A 119 11.24 3.64 -5.15
N ASN A 120 11.63 2.58 -5.85
CA ASN A 120 11.20 2.32 -7.22
C ASN A 120 9.93 1.42 -7.31
N THR A 121 9.44 0.94 -6.17
CA THR A 121 8.28 0.04 -6.03
C THR A 121 6.98 0.79 -6.33
N ARG A 122 6.06 0.11 -7.04
CA ARG A 122 4.75 0.64 -7.45
C ARG A 122 3.89 -0.47 -8.02
N LEU A 123 2.57 -0.27 -8.06
CA LEU A 123 1.68 -1.20 -8.75
C LEU A 123 1.96 -1.17 -10.27
N LEU A 124 2.17 -2.34 -10.85
CA LEU A 124 2.39 -2.54 -12.29
C LEU A 124 1.36 -3.52 -12.86
N PRO A 125 1.02 -3.42 -14.17
CA PRO A 125 0.00 -4.26 -14.77
C PRO A 125 0.32 -5.76 -14.81
N ARG A 126 1.61 -6.10 -14.85
CA ARG A 126 2.14 -7.47 -14.86
C ARG A 126 3.65 -7.45 -14.69
N GLY A 127 4.21 -8.60 -14.33
CA GLY A 127 5.66 -8.81 -14.30
C GLY A 127 6.33 -8.87 -15.69
N PRO A 128 7.68 -8.99 -15.73
CA PRO A 128 8.58 -9.05 -14.58
C PRO A 128 8.68 -7.69 -13.87
N TYR A 129 8.67 -7.73 -12.54
CA TYR A 129 8.81 -6.55 -11.70
C TYR A 129 10.28 -6.13 -11.58
N PRO A 130 10.60 -4.83 -11.56
CA PRO A 130 11.94 -4.36 -11.22
C PRO A 130 12.32 -4.81 -9.82
N GLU A 131 13.60 -5.11 -9.57
CA GLU A 131 14.09 -5.34 -8.22
C GLU A 131 13.80 -4.11 -7.33
N ALA A 132 13.20 -4.35 -6.16
CA ALA A 132 12.88 -3.31 -5.21
C ALA A 132 14.17 -2.63 -4.73
N GLY A 133 14.24 -1.31 -4.88
CA GLY A 133 15.41 -0.52 -4.54
C GLY A 133 15.11 0.96 -4.38
N LEU A 134 16.12 1.71 -3.96
CA LEU A 134 16.07 3.15 -3.81
C LEU A 134 16.69 3.86 -5.02
N VAL A 135 16.17 5.04 -5.37
CA VAL A 135 16.73 5.91 -6.40
C VAL A 135 16.95 7.30 -5.83
N ALA A 136 18.17 7.80 -5.96
CA ALA A 136 18.51 9.17 -5.59
C ALA A 136 18.23 10.13 -6.74
N LEU A 137 17.63 11.27 -6.42
CA LEU A 137 17.25 12.32 -7.36
C LEU A 137 17.81 13.67 -6.90
N ALA A 138 18.10 14.56 -7.85
CA ALA A 138 18.58 15.91 -7.60
C ALA A 138 18.08 16.87 -8.68
N LYS A 139 18.43 18.15 -8.55
CA LYS A 139 18.16 19.19 -9.57
C LYS A 139 16.69 19.24 -10.00
N ARG A 140 15.80 19.38 -9.02
CA ARG A 140 14.36 19.52 -9.25
C ARG A 140 14.07 20.63 -10.27
N LYS A 141 13.34 20.27 -11.33
CA LYS A 141 12.80 21.20 -12.31
C LYS A 141 11.40 21.62 -11.84
N PRO A 142 11.12 22.93 -11.68
CA PRO A 142 9.84 23.39 -11.19
C PRO A 142 8.72 23.10 -12.20
N LEU A 143 7.58 22.64 -11.70
CA LEU A 143 6.33 22.60 -12.46
C LEU A 143 5.87 24.04 -12.68
N LYS A 144 5.83 24.49 -13.93
CA LYS A 144 5.44 25.87 -14.27
C LYS A 144 3.94 26.03 -14.35
N GLN A 145 3.29 25.02 -14.90
CA GLN A 145 1.85 24.96 -15.02
C GLN A 145 1.40 23.50 -15.04
N ALA A 146 0.26 23.22 -14.42
CA ALA A 146 -0.47 21.99 -14.64
C ALA A 146 -1.96 22.26 -14.84
N LYS A 147 -2.57 21.51 -15.76
CA LYS A 147 -3.97 21.67 -16.12
C LYS A 147 -4.65 20.32 -16.23
N ARG A 148 -5.76 20.14 -15.51
CA ARG A 148 -6.60 18.96 -15.61
C ARG A 148 -7.51 19.04 -16.83
N SER A 149 -7.97 17.89 -17.33
CA SER A 149 -8.78 17.77 -18.56
C SER A 149 -10.08 18.56 -18.58
N ASP A 150 -10.62 18.98 -17.43
CA ASP A 150 -11.80 19.85 -17.31
C ASP A 150 -11.48 21.36 -17.35
N GLY A 151 -10.20 21.71 -17.47
CA GLY A 151 -9.74 23.09 -17.54
C GLY A 151 -9.22 23.65 -16.23
N LEU A 152 -9.32 22.91 -15.12
CA LEU A 152 -8.85 23.34 -13.80
C LEU A 152 -7.33 23.51 -13.80
N ASP A 153 -6.85 24.67 -13.35
CA ASP A 153 -5.44 24.86 -13.02
C ASP A 153 -5.13 24.13 -11.71
N VAL A 154 -4.20 23.19 -11.77
CA VAL A 154 -3.83 22.31 -10.66
C VAL A 154 -2.35 22.43 -10.32
N THR A 155 -1.72 23.53 -10.75
CA THR A 155 -0.28 23.77 -10.55
C THR A 155 0.08 23.75 -9.06
N VAL A 156 -0.69 24.46 -8.24
CA VAL A 156 -0.45 24.53 -6.78
C VAL A 156 -0.61 23.15 -6.13
N ALA A 157 -1.68 22.42 -6.46
CA ALA A 157 -2.01 21.12 -5.88
C ALA A 157 -1.07 19.97 -6.31
N LEU A 158 -0.09 20.24 -7.17
CA LEU A 158 0.91 19.27 -7.63
C LEU A 158 2.34 19.73 -7.35
N GLN A 159 2.50 20.90 -6.72
CA GLN A 159 3.79 21.51 -6.51
C GLN A 159 4.53 20.79 -5.38
N ASP A 160 3.97 20.75 -4.18
CA ASP A 160 4.65 20.26 -2.98
C ASP A 160 3.76 19.27 -2.21
N ASN A 161 4.36 18.51 -1.28
CA ASN A 161 3.60 17.57 -0.47
C ASN A 161 2.91 18.31 0.69
N ASP A 162 1.73 18.85 0.45
CA ASP A 162 0.93 19.62 1.41
C ASP A 162 -0.56 19.21 1.43
N ASP A 163 -1.45 20.03 2.00
CA ASP A 163 -2.88 19.71 2.08
C ASP A 163 -3.65 19.97 0.77
N ALA A 164 -2.99 20.42 -0.30
CA ALA A 164 -3.60 20.63 -1.60
C ALA A 164 -3.52 19.36 -2.46
N TRP A 165 -4.68 18.74 -2.72
CA TRP A 165 -4.76 17.49 -3.48
C TRP A 165 -5.51 17.67 -4.79
N LEU A 166 -4.94 17.11 -5.85
CA LEU A 166 -5.64 16.86 -7.10
C LEU A 166 -6.46 15.58 -6.96
N SER A 167 -7.77 15.66 -7.17
CA SER A 167 -8.68 14.51 -7.27
C SER A 167 -9.13 14.27 -8.73
N PRO A 168 -9.74 13.12 -9.05
CA PRO A 168 -10.39 12.92 -10.35
C PRO A 168 -11.49 13.96 -10.63
N VAL A 169 -11.86 14.10 -11.91
CA VAL A 169 -12.97 15.01 -12.31
C VAL A 169 -14.31 14.48 -11.81
N GLU A 170 -14.55 13.19 -12.02
CA GLU A 170 -15.78 12.52 -11.65
C GLU A 170 -15.48 11.05 -11.37
N LEU A 171 -15.98 10.53 -10.24
CA LEU A 171 -15.87 9.13 -9.88
C LEU A 171 -16.90 8.29 -10.66
N ARG A 172 -16.63 6.99 -10.79
CA ARG A 172 -17.65 6.04 -11.25
C ARG A 172 -18.63 5.72 -10.13
N GLU A 173 -19.69 5.01 -10.49
CA GLU A 173 -20.68 4.51 -9.54
C GLU A 173 -20.04 3.58 -8.48
N PRO A 174 -20.69 3.39 -7.31
CA PRO A 174 -20.09 2.63 -6.19
C PRO A 174 -19.65 1.20 -6.53
N GLN A 175 -20.28 0.54 -7.50
CA GLN A 175 -19.90 -0.81 -7.95
C GLN A 175 -18.57 -0.84 -8.73
N LEU A 176 -18.01 0.34 -9.05
CA LEU A 176 -16.73 0.55 -9.71
C LEU A 176 -15.84 1.43 -8.82
N ARG A 177 -15.97 1.29 -7.49
CA ARG A 177 -15.08 1.94 -6.51
C ARG A 177 -13.63 1.83 -6.96
N GLY A 178 -12.88 2.91 -6.79
CA GLY A 178 -11.49 2.97 -7.23
C GLY A 178 -11.30 3.30 -8.71
N LEU A 179 -12.39 3.49 -9.46
CA LEU A 179 -12.38 3.96 -10.84
C LEU A 179 -13.01 5.36 -10.95
N ALA A 180 -12.47 6.14 -11.88
CA ALA A 180 -12.98 7.43 -12.29
C ALA A 180 -13.44 7.40 -13.75
N LYS A 181 -14.14 8.45 -14.19
CA LYS A 181 -14.22 8.73 -15.63
C LYS A 181 -12.82 9.10 -16.13
N PRO A 182 -12.46 8.75 -17.39
CA PRO A 182 -11.14 9.09 -17.93
C PRO A 182 -10.85 10.58 -17.79
N TYR A 183 -9.68 10.90 -17.25
CA TYR A 183 -9.18 12.26 -17.09
C TYR A 183 -7.68 12.31 -17.36
N SER A 184 -7.16 13.51 -17.57
CA SER A 184 -5.73 13.72 -17.75
C SER A 184 -5.25 14.98 -17.05
N VAL A 185 -3.94 15.03 -16.84
CA VAL A 185 -3.23 16.21 -16.35
C VAL A 185 -2.11 16.52 -17.34
N GLU A 186 -2.16 17.72 -17.91
CA GLU A 186 -1.05 18.28 -18.68
C GLU A 186 -0.08 18.96 -17.71
N LEU A 187 1.21 18.66 -17.85
CA LEU A 187 2.30 19.12 -17.00
C LEU A 187 3.31 19.88 -17.85
N ASP A 188 3.52 21.16 -17.55
CA ASP A 188 4.51 22.02 -18.20
C ASP A 188 5.71 22.27 -17.27
N PHE A 189 6.87 21.74 -17.66
CA PHE A 189 8.15 21.96 -16.98
C PHE A 189 9.07 22.92 -17.76
N GLY A 190 8.58 23.47 -18.87
CA GLY A 190 9.37 24.17 -19.89
C GLY A 190 10.20 23.21 -20.74
N LYS A 191 11.13 23.77 -21.53
CA LYS A 191 12.04 22.97 -22.37
C LYS A 191 12.86 22.00 -21.53
N LEU A 192 12.72 20.70 -21.83
CA LEU A 192 13.45 19.64 -21.16
C LEU A 192 14.79 19.34 -21.84
N ASP A 193 15.81 19.09 -21.04
CA ASP A 193 17.04 18.45 -21.51
C ASP A 193 16.83 16.93 -21.52
N THR A 194 16.41 16.41 -22.67
CA THR A 194 16.06 14.99 -22.83
C THR A 194 17.26 14.06 -22.86
N ALA A 195 18.48 14.60 -22.84
CA ALA A 195 19.71 13.82 -22.67
C ALA A 195 20.08 13.60 -21.18
N ALA A 196 19.49 14.38 -20.27
CA ALA A 196 19.66 14.19 -18.84
C ALA A 196 18.91 12.93 -18.35
N PRO A 197 19.36 12.28 -17.26
CA PRO A 197 18.72 11.07 -16.73
C PRO A 197 17.47 11.45 -15.92
N LEU A 198 16.43 11.93 -16.61
CA LEU A 198 15.23 12.47 -15.99
C LEU A 198 14.37 11.38 -15.34
N ALA A 199 13.67 11.74 -14.26
CA ALA A 199 12.64 10.92 -13.64
C ALA A 199 11.53 11.80 -13.05
N LEU A 200 10.28 11.29 -13.09
CA LEU A 200 9.19 11.86 -12.30
C LEU A 200 9.14 11.18 -10.93
N ALA A 201 9.04 11.97 -9.88
CA ALA A 201 8.64 11.54 -8.55
C ALA A 201 7.20 12.01 -8.30
N MET A 202 6.27 11.07 -8.17
CA MET A 202 4.84 11.34 -8.08
C MET A 202 4.29 10.82 -6.75
N THR A 203 3.84 11.73 -5.89
CA THR A 203 3.25 11.40 -4.58
C THR A 203 1.73 11.43 -4.70
N GLY A 204 1.09 10.32 -4.32
CA GLY A 204 -0.36 10.18 -4.37
C GLY A 204 -0.83 8.90 -3.70
N TRP A 205 -2.13 8.68 -3.69
CA TRP A 205 -2.75 7.45 -3.20
C TRP A 205 -3.83 6.98 -4.17
N LEU A 206 -4.06 5.67 -4.21
CA LEU A 206 -5.06 5.02 -5.05
C LEU A 206 -6.15 4.47 -4.13
N HIS A 207 -7.38 4.95 -4.30
CA HIS A 207 -8.50 4.27 -3.69
C HIS A 207 -8.70 2.94 -4.41
N PHE A 208 -8.32 1.84 -3.77
CA PHE A 208 -8.33 0.54 -4.42
C PHE A 208 -9.74 -0.05 -4.46
N GLY A 209 -10.16 -0.58 -5.61
CA GLY A 209 -11.52 -1.07 -5.82
C GLY A 209 -11.85 -2.40 -5.16
N GLY A 210 -10.86 -3.29 -5.02
CA GLY A 210 -11.04 -4.66 -4.52
C GLY A 210 -11.69 -5.62 -5.54
N GLY A 211 -11.95 -6.85 -5.11
CA GLY A 211 -12.44 -7.93 -5.98
C GLY A 211 -13.81 -7.65 -6.57
N MET A 212 -14.74 -7.10 -5.77
CA MET A 212 -16.06 -6.66 -6.22
C MET A 212 -15.99 -5.67 -7.38
N ALA A 213 -15.19 -4.60 -7.25
CA ALA A 213 -15.08 -3.58 -8.28
C ALA A 213 -14.40 -4.11 -9.54
N ASN A 214 -13.37 -4.95 -9.38
CA ASN A 214 -12.66 -5.56 -10.49
C ASN A 214 -13.55 -6.49 -11.33
N ILE A 215 -14.31 -7.39 -10.68
CA ILE A 215 -15.25 -8.27 -11.39
C ILE A 215 -16.34 -7.44 -12.08
N SER A 216 -16.89 -6.44 -11.39
CA SER A 216 -17.88 -5.51 -11.94
C SER A 216 -17.38 -4.79 -13.19
N ALA A 217 -16.13 -4.29 -13.16
CA ALA A 217 -15.47 -3.67 -14.31
C ALA A 217 -15.23 -4.65 -15.46
N SER A 218 -14.85 -5.90 -15.15
CA SER A 218 -14.53 -6.92 -16.17
C SER A 218 -15.69 -7.28 -17.10
N HIS A 219 -16.93 -7.02 -16.67
CA HIS A 219 -18.12 -7.21 -17.51
C HIS A 219 -18.31 -6.10 -18.57
N ARG A 220 -17.46 -5.08 -18.57
CA ARG A 220 -17.56 -3.89 -19.42
C ARG A 220 -16.28 -3.71 -20.25
N PRO A 221 -16.29 -4.00 -21.56
CA PRO A 221 -15.10 -3.91 -22.41
C PRO A 221 -14.43 -2.53 -22.42
N GLU A 222 -15.17 -1.46 -22.12
CA GLU A 222 -14.70 -0.09 -22.05
C GLU A 222 -14.00 0.29 -20.73
N LEU A 223 -13.97 -0.61 -19.75
CA LEU A 223 -13.35 -0.41 -18.44
C LEU A 223 -12.17 -1.38 -18.22
N PRO A 224 -11.11 -1.34 -19.07
CA PRO A 224 -9.90 -2.09 -18.78
C PRO A 224 -9.26 -1.54 -17.49
N PHE A 225 -8.34 -2.31 -16.90
CA PHE A 225 -7.54 -1.89 -15.75
C PHE A 225 -6.70 -0.63 -16.12
N PRO A 226 -7.13 0.58 -15.72
CA PRO A 226 -6.79 1.80 -16.45
C PRO A 226 -5.52 2.46 -15.89
N PHE A 227 -4.41 1.72 -15.94
CA PHE A 227 -3.10 2.22 -15.52
C PHE A 227 -2.78 3.57 -16.16
N PRO A 228 -2.12 4.48 -15.42
CA PRO A 228 -1.69 5.76 -15.99
C PRO A 228 -0.83 5.56 -17.23
N VAL A 229 -1.07 6.40 -18.22
CA VAL A 229 -0.30 6.48 -19.47
C VAL A 229 0.34 7.85 -19.54
N LEU A 230 1.63 7.87 -19.87
CA LEU A 230 2.38 9.10 -20.07
C LEU A 230 2.56 9.36 -21.56
N GLU A 231 2.29 10.60 -21.97
CA GLU A 231 2.47 11.08 -23.33
C GLU A 231 3.36 12.32 -23.31
N ALA A 232 4.20 12.49 -24.33
CA ALA A 232 5.03 13.67 -24.53
C ALA A 232 4.46 14.53 -25.66
N GLU A 233 4.49 15.84 -25.50
CA GLU A 233 4.16 16.75 -26.60
C GLU A 233 5.28 16.79 -27.64
N THR A 234 4.89 16.62 -28.90
CA THR A 234 5.75 16.68 -30.10
C THR A 234 5.17 17.66 -31.13
N ALA A 235 5.90 17.92 -32.20
CA ALA A 235 5.41 18.73 -33.32
C ALA A 235 4.16 18.13 -33.98
N ASP A 236 4.01 16.80 -33.96
CA ASP A 236 2.88 16.07 -34.54
C ASP A 236 1.72 15.85 -33.53
N GLY A 237 1.83 16.43 -32.32
CA GLY A 237 0.86 16.30 -31.23
C GLY A 237 1.37 15.42 -30.08
N TRP A 238 0.44 14.80 -29.35
CA TRP A 238 0.77 13.95 -28.20
C TRP A 238 1.24 12.56 -28.63
N GLN A 239 2.47 12.21 -28.27
CA GLN A 239 3.05 10.89 -28.52
C GLN A 239 3.03 10.06 -27.22
N LYS A 240 2.38 8.89 -27.25
CA LYS A 240 2.43 7.92 -26.14
C LYS A 240 3.86 7.39 -25.92
N LEU A 241 4.29 7.35 -24.67
CA LEU A 241 5.55 6.75 -24.27
C LEU A 241 5.31 5.26 -23.92
N ASP A 242 6.12 4.37 -24.50
CA ASP A 242 5.90 2.92 -24.42
C ASP A 242 6.60 2.29 -23.22
N PHE A 243 6.12 2.60 -22.02
CA PHE A 243 6.53 1.97 -20.77
C PHE A 243 5.40 2.02 -19.74
N PRO A 244 5.37 1.11 -18.75
CA PRO A 244 4.37 1.15 -17.69
C PRO A 244 4.72 2.25 -16.68
N VAL A 245 3.83 3.24 -16.55
CA VAL A 245 3.93 4.28 -15.52
C VAL A 245 3.75 3.67 -14.13
N GLY A 246 2.75 2.79 -13.99
CA GLY A 246 2.33 2.23 -12.71
C GLY A 246 1.44 3.20 -11.91
N ALA A 247 1.05 2.79 -10.70
CA ALA A 247 0.23 3.58 -9.80
C ALA A 247 0.75 3.47 -8.35
N PRO A 248 0.54 4.50 -7.50
CA PRO A 248 0.63 4.29 -6.05
C PRO A 248 -0.41 3.24 -5.66
N VAL A 249 -0.11 2.43 -4.66
CA VAL A 249 -1.01 1.37 -4.20
C VAL A 249 -1.44 1.64 -2.78
N GLY A 250 -2.75 1.62 -2.55
CA GLY A 250 -3.34 1.91 -1.25
C GLY A 250 -3.16 3.36 -0.83
N LYS A 251 -2.45 3.60 0.27
CA LYS A 251 -2.27 4.90 0.92
C LYS A 251 -1.16 5.71 0.29
N THR A 252 -0.92 6.91 0.81
CA THR A 252 0.04 7.87 0.24
C THR A 252 1.43 7.26 0.10
N LYS A 253 1.93 7.25 -1.13
CA LYS A 253 3.28 6.81 -1.51
C LYS A 253 3.84 7.70 -2.61
N THR A 254 5.16 7.75 -2.72
CA THR A 254 5.85 8.31 -3.88
C THR A 254 6.24 7.18 -4.82
N ILE A 255 5.80 7.23 -6.08
CA ILE A 255 6.25 6.34 -7.13
C ILE A 255 7.18 7.06 -8.10
N LEU A 256 8.07 6.29 -8.74
CA LEU A 256 9.01 6.81 -9.72
C LEU A 256 8.68 6.37 -11.15
N VAL A 257 8.81 7.31 -12.07
CA VAL A 257 8.76 7.06 -13.52
C VAL A 257 10.10 7.46 -14.12
N ASP A 258 10.88 6.46 -14.49
CA ASP A 258 12.16 6.68 -15.16
C ASP A 258 11.94 7.15 -16.60
N LEU A 259 12.48 8.32 -16.94
CA LEU A 259 12.36 8.97 -18.25
C LEU A 259 13.69 9.03 -19.02
N GLU A 260 14.77 8.48 -18.47
CA GLU A 260 16.09 8.48 -19.12
C GLU A 260 16.03 7.80 -20.49
N GLY A 261 16.43 8.53 -21.53
CA GLY A 261 16.43 8.04 -22.91
C GLY A 261 15.05 7.76 -23.51
N LYS A 262 13.96 8.15 -22.83
CA LYS A 262 12.57 7.82 -23.23
C LYS A 262 11.79 9.00 -23.79
N LEU A 263 12.29 10.23 -23.66
CA LEU A 263 11.60 11.44 -24.12
C LEU A 263 12.02 11.83 -25.54
N PRO A 264 11.07 12.18 -26.44
CA PRO A 264 11.39 12.79 -27.73
C PRO A 264 12.15 14.10 -27.58
N ALA A 265 13.03 14.41 -28.54
CA ALA A 265 13.77 15.66 -28.54
C ALA A 265 12.84 16.88 -28.51
N ASN A 266 13.21 17.91 -27.73
CA ASN A 266 12.43 19.14 -27.54
C ASN A 266 11.07 18.97 -26.84
N THR A 267 10.85 17.86 -26.12
CA THR A 267 9.69 17.72 -25.23
C THR A 267 9.62 18.92 -24.27
N THR A 268 8.44 19.53 -24.15
CA THR A 268 8.17 20.63 -23.21
C THR A 268 7.08 20.27 -22.21
N ARG A 269 6.05 19.57 -22.68
CA ARG A 269 4.92 19.14 -21.87
C ARG A 269 4.77 17.63 -21.86
N LEU A 270 4.27 17.14 -20.73
CA LEU A 270 3.86 15.75 -20.54
C LEU A 270 2.36 15.72 -20.25
N ARG A 271 1.69 14.64 -20.64
CA ARG A 271 0.29 14.39 -20.30
C ARG A 271 0.18 13.04 -19.61
N LEU A 272 -0.31 13.05 -18.37
CA LEU A 272 -0.61 11.86 -17.59
C LEU A 272 -2.11 11.59 -17.69
N SER A 273 -2.50 10.52 -18.39
CA SER A 273 -3.89 10.12 -18.63
C SER A 273 -4.22 8.86 -17.84
N MET A 274 -5.36 8.81 -17.16
CA MET A 274 -5.76 7.66 -16.33
C MET A 274 -7.29 7.58 -16.15
N ALA A 275 -7.77 6.46 -15.61
CA ALA A 275 -9.16 6.33 -15.16
C ALA A 275 -9.30 5.62 -13.80
N PHE A 276 -8.22 5.58 -13.02
CA PHE A 276 -8.29 5.21 -11.61
C PHE A 276 -8.75 6.39 -10.75
N GLU A 277 -9.29 6.09 -9.57
CA GLU A 277 -9.47 7.04 -8.48
C GLU A 277 -8.12 7.28 -7.79
N ILE A 278 -7.26 8.05 -8.47
CA ILE A 278 -5.98 8.49 -7.90
C ILE A 278 -6.09 9.94 -7.48
N HIS A 279 -5.67 10.18 -6.24
CA HIS A 279 -5.50 11.51 -5.70
C HIS A 279 -4.00 11.82 -5.66
N TRP A 280 -3.58 12.85 -6.39
CA TRP A 280 -2.19 13.29 -6.47
C TRP A 280 -1.95 14.50 -5.58
N ASN A 281 -0.77 14.57 -4.98
CA ASN A 281 -0.34 15.68 -4.14
C ASN A 281 0.90 16.38 -4.70
N ARG A 282 1.79 15.61 -5.32
CA ARG A 282 3.00 16.16 -5.95
C ARG A 282 3.37 15.40 -7.20
N ILE A 283 3.75 16.13 -8.25
CA ILE A 283 4.41 15.58 -9.43
C ILE A 283 5.63 16.43 -9.75
N ALA A 284 6.82 15.92 -9.41
CA ALA A 284 8.08 16.63 -9.60
C ALA A 284 8.97 15.94 -10.63
N LEU A 285 9.62 16.74 -11.47
CA LEU A 285 10.62 16.28 -12.42
C LEU A 285 12.03 16.53 -11.87
N LEU A 286 12.86 15.50 -11.80
CA LEU A 286 14.22 15.56 -11.27
C LEU A 286 15.20 14.81 -12.20
N GLU A 287 16.49 14.92 -11.90
CA GLU A 287 17.55 14.14 -12.53
C GLU A 287 18.04 13.06 -11.57
N LYS A 288 18.21 11.82 -12.04
CA LYS A 288 18.84 10.75 -11.26
C LYS A 288 20.27 11.15 -10.90
N THR A 289 20.67 10.83 -9.68
CA THR A 289 22.02 11.07 -9.16
C THR A 289 22.56 9.83 -8.47
N THR A 290 23.80 9.90 -8.00
CA THR A 290 24.43 8.77 -7.30
C THR A 290 23.73 8.52 -5.97
N LEU A 291 23.24 7.30 -5.77
CA LEU A 291 22.72 6.83 -4.49
C LEU A 291 23.90 6.58 -3.52
N PRO A 292 23.92 7.21 -2.34
CA PRO A 292 24.88 6.87 -1.28
C PRO A 292 24.71 5.43 -0.79
N ASN A 293 25.70 4.90 -0.07
CA ASN A 293 25.57 3.58 0.53
C ASN A 293 24.42 3.54 1.53
N ALA A 294 23.50 2.60 1.35
CA ALA A 294 22.45 2.31 2.31
C ALA A 294 22.94 1.29 3.34
N THR A 295 22.47 1.43 4.58
CA THR A 295 22.66 0.44 5.64
C THR A 295 21.38 -0.34 5.83
N GLU A 296 21.44 -1.65 5.68
CA GLU A 296 20.33 -2.54 5.99
C GLU A 296 20.48 -3.12 7.39
N GLN A 297 19.37 -3.23 8.11
CA GLN A 297 19.34 -3.76 9.47
C GLN A 297 18.12 -4.67 9.67
N HIS A 298 18.37 -5.88 10.14
CA HIS A 298 17.31 -6.79 10.59
C HIS A 298 16.79 -6.37 11.98
N ALA A 299 15.53 -6.70 12.27
CA ALA A 299 14.95 -6.45 13.59
C ALA A 299 15.75 -7.19 14.68
N ALA A 300 16.23 -6.44 15.67
CA ALA A 300 16.92 -6.97 16.84
C ALA A 300 15.94 -7.72 17.76
N ALA A 301 14.70 -7.24 17.87
CA ALA A 301 13.63 -7.89 18.60
C ALA A 301 12.29 -7.73 17.86
N THR A 302 11.41 -8.71 18.04
CA THR A 302 10.05 -8.68 17.52
C THR A 302 9.07 -9.17 18.57
N ASP A 303 7.84 -8.69 18.51
CA ASP A 303 6.75 -9.20 19.34
C ASP A 303 5.41 -9.12 18.62
N LEU A 304 4.88 -10.28 18.22
CA LEU A 304 3.52 -10.38 17.68
C LEU A 304 2.54 -10.47 18.85
N HIS A 305 1.54 -9.60 18.88
CA HIS A 305 0.56 -9.53 19.95
C HIS A 305 -0.79 -8.98 19.46
N TRP A 306 -1.78 -8.92 20.35
CA TRP A 306 -3.09 -8.35 20.05
C TRP A 306 -3.09 -6.84 20.24
N HIS A 307 -3.60 -6.11 19.25
CA HIS A 307 -3.74 -4.65 19.25
C HIS A 307 -5.21 -4.22 19.22
N GLY A 308 -6.01 -4.86 18.37
CA GLY A 308 -7.40 -4.50 18.09
C GLY A 308 -7.55 -3.81 16.74
N TYR A 309 -8.67 -3.12 16.54
CA TYR A 309 -9.02 -2.43 15.30
C TYR A 309 -9.03 -0.92 15.55
N GLY A 310 -8.24 -0.15 14.81
CA GLY A 310 -8.09 1.28 15.00
C GLY A 310 -9.31 2.09 14.59
N ALA A 311 -9.58 3.17 15.33
CA ALA A 311 -10.44 4.24 14.89
C ALA A 311 -9.76 5.00 13.74
N PHE A 312 -10.56 5.68 12.91
CA PHE A 312 -10.04 6.52 11.83
C PHE A 312 -10.16 7.99 12.19
N GLU A 313 -9.18 8.79 11.77
CA GLU A 313 -9.29 10.23 11.80
C GLU A 313 -10.48 10.71 10.96
N ASN A 314 -11.18 11.74 11.45
CA ASN A 314 -12.27 12.36 10.71
C ASN A 314 -11.72 13.34 9.66
N GLN A 315 -11.31 12.79 8.51
CA GLN A 315 -10.74 13.55 7.41
C GLN A 315 -11.72 13.69 6.22
N PRO A 316 -11.53 14.70 5.34
CA PRO A 316 -12.22 14.78 4.07
C PRO A 316 -12.05 13.51 3.22
N SER A 317 -13.08 13.14 2.45
CA SER A 317 -13.12 11.89 1.69
C SER A 317 -12.09 11.76 0.55
N HIS A 318 -11.42 12.84 0.18
CA HIS A 318 -10.36 12.83 -0.83
C HIS A 318 -8.97 12.53 -0.25
N LEU A 319 -8.86 12.47 1.08
CA LEU A 319 -7.68 12.02 1.79
C LEU A 319 -7.82 10.52 2.09
N PRO A 320 -6.70 9.78 2.16
CA PRO A 320 -6.75 8.38 2.50
C PRO A 320 -7.26 8.21 3.94
N LEU A 321 -8.02 7.14 4.20
CA LEU A 321 -8.37 6.81 5.59
C LEU A 321 -7.09 6.63 6.42
N THR A 322 -6.98 7.39 7.51
CA THR A 322 -5.83 7.40 8.42
C THR A 322 -6.25 6.80 9.77
N PRO A 323 -5.75 5.60 10.12
CA PRO A 323 -6.04 4.98 11.40
C PRO A 323 -5.25 5.65 12.55
N ILE A 324 -5.83 5.63 13.75
CA ILE A 324 -5.26 6.21 14.97
C ILE A 324 -4.79 5.05 15.86
N HIS A 325 -3.47 4.83 15.89
CA HIS A 325 -2.82 3.72 16.61
C HIS A 325 -3.27 3.56 18.08
N ALA A 326 -3.43 4.68 18.80
CA ALA A 326 -3.74 4.67 20.22
C ALA A 326 -5.22 4.40 20.54
N GLU A 327 -6.12 4.44 19.54
CA GLU A 327 -7.56 4.35 19.71
C GLU A 327 -8.09 3.08 19.07
N THR A 328 -8.13 1.98 19.83
CA THR A 328 -8.56 0.67 19.32
C THR A 328 -9.84 0.15 19.96
N THR A 329 -10.52 -0.74 19.23
CA THR A 329 -11.62 -1.56 19.72
C THR A 329 -11.28 -3.05 19.57
N ASP A 330 -11.76 -3.87 20.51
CA ASP A 330 -11.66 -5.34 20.43
C ASP A 330 -12.75 -5.96 19.53
N THR A 331 -13.63 -5.13 18.97
CA THR A 331 -14.76 -5.56 18.15
C THR A 331 -14.65 -4.97 16.75
N PRO A 332 -14.47 -5.81 15.71
CA PRO A 332 -14.44 -5.33 14.34
C PRO A 332 -15.85 -5.04 13.83
N ASN A 333 -15.91 -4.27 12.75
CA ASN A 333 -17.15 -3.92 12.06
C ASN A 333 -17.68 -5.03 11.12
N TRP A 334 -16.88 -6.06 10.85
CA TRP A 334 -17.27 -7.23 10.06
C TRP A 334 -17.56 -8.45 10.95
N ARG A 335 -18.09 -9.51 10.35
CA ARG A 335 -18.43 -10.77 11.06
C ARG A 335 -17.59 -11.97 10.65
N ILE A 336 -16.91 -11.90 9.52
CA ILE A 336 -16.17 -13.01 8.92
C ILE A 336 -14.76 -12.54 8.59
N THR A 337 -13.75 -13.37 8.83
CA THR A 337 -12.34 -13.12 8.52
C THR A 337 -11.75 -14.43 8.00
N PRO A 338 -10.63 -14.43 7.25
CA PRO A 338 -10.03 -15.68 6.81
C PRO A 338 -9.71 -16.57 8.02
N SER A 339 -10.17 -17.82 7.98
CA SER A 339 -10.07 -18.76 9.10
C SER A 339 -8.93 -19.77 8.91
N GLY A 340 -8.25 -20.14 9.99
CA GLY A 340 -7.12 -21.05 9.90
C GLY A 340 -6.12 -20.93 11.03
N TRP A 341 -5.00 -21.65 10.89
CA TRP A 341 -3.88 -21.58 11.81
C TRP A 341 -2.97 -20.42 11.45
N VAL A 342 -2.67 -19.59 12.44
CA VAL A 342 -1.86 -18.37 12.31
C VAL A 342 -0.76 -18.37 13.36
N THR A 343 0.21 -17.47 13.20
CA THR A 343 1.36 -17.40 14.09
C THR A 343 0.94 -17.07 15.52
N ARG A 344 1.55 -17.76 16.49
CA ARG A 344 1.41 -17.52 17.93
C ARG A 344 2.02 -16.17 18.30
N TYR A 345 1.52 -15.58 19.38
CA TYR A 345 2.11 -14.39 19.96
C TYR A 345 3.53 -14.61 20.50
N GLY A 346 4.29 -13.51 20.61
CA GLY A 346 5.70 -13.49 20.97
C GLY A 346 6.63 -13.25 19.78
N GLY A 347 7.91 -13.50 19.98
CA GLY A 347 8.94 -13.28 18.97
C GLY A 347 8.79 -14.13 17.71
N VAL A 348 9.03 -13.48 16.57
CA VAL A 348 8.97 -14.00 15.20
C VAL A 348 10.21 -13.65 14.37
N ASN A 349 11.32 -13.19 14.98
CA ASN A 349 12.54 -12.79 14.27
C ASN A 349 12.98 -13.82 13.21
N GLU A 350 12.90 -15.11 13.52
CA GLU A 350 13.26 -16.19 12.59
C GLU A 350 12.39 -16.26 11.32
N LEU A 351 11.13 -15.80 11.38
CA LEU A 351 10.17 -15.83 10.28
C LEU A 351 10.24 -14.59 9.37
N ILE A 352 10.96 -13.54 9.78
CA ILE A 352 11.03 -12.29 9.00
C ILE A 352 12.47 -11.91 8.68
N ALA A 353 13.40 -12.85 8.86
CA ALA A 353 14.83 -12.60 8.74
C ALA A 353 15.30 -12.56 7.28
N ALA A 354 14.66 -13.30 6.37
CA ALA A 354 15.05 -13.42 4.99
C ALA A 354 13.91 -14.01 4.15
N LYS A 355 13.89 -13.71 2.85
CA LYS A 355 13.02 -14.37 1.86
C LYS A 355 13.27 -15.87 1.71
N ASP A 356 12.70 -16.70 2.59
CA ASP A 356 12.89 -18.15 2.62
C ASP A 356 11.59 -18.97 2.73
N ASN A 357 10.43 -18.33 2.54
CA ASN A 357 9.08 -18.90 2.61
C ASN A 357 8.66 -19.39 4.02
N LYS A 358 9.26 -18.84 5.07
CA LYS A 358 8.86 -19.05 6.47
C LYS A 358 8.06 -17.85 6.92
N LEU A 359 6.74 -17.99 6.96
CA LEU A 359 5.87 -16.82 7.03
C LEU A 359 5.46 -16.50 8.48
N ALA A 360 5.61 -15.25 8.89
CA ALA A 360 4.79 -14.69 9.96
C ALA A 360 3.38 -14.45 9.41
N ILE A 361 2.41 -15.20 9.94
CA ILE A 361 0.99 -15.10 9.57
C ILE A 361 0.29 -14.25 10.62
N ILE A 362 0.06 -12.99 10.28
CA ILE A 362 -0.50 -11.94 11.13
C ILE A 362 -1.98 -11.82 10.80
N ALA A 363 -2.85 -11.98 11.81
CA ALA A 363 -4.29 -12.01 11.61
C ALA A 363 -4.95 -10.69 11.97
N ALA A 364 -6.17 -10.48 11.45
CA ALA A 364 -7.05 -9.39 11.84
C ALA A 364 -7.09 -9.13 13.37
N GLY A 365 -6.68 -7.93 13.77
CA GLY A 365 -6.57 -7.42 15.14
C GLY A 365 -5.18 -7.57 15.76
N ASP A 366 -4.22 -8.19 15.07
CA ASP A 366 -2.86 -8.36 15.57
C ASP A 366 -1.94 -7.20 15.16
N GLU A 367 -0.88 -7.03 15.95
CA GLU A 367 0.21 -6.09 15.72
C GLU A 367 1.55 -6.79 15.92
N LEU A 368 2.49 -6.50 15.02
CA LEU A 368 3.87 -6.92 15.10
C LEU A 368 4.76 -5.71 15.39
N THR A 369 5.34 -5.68 16.59
CA THR A 369 6.41 -4.74 16.92
C THR A 369 7.72 -5.19 16.27
N LEU A 370 8.41 -4.24 15.64
CA LEU A 370 9.76 -4.40 15.10
C LEU A 370 10.70 -3.39 15.77
N ASP A 371 11.70 -3.87 16.50
CA ASP A 371 12.74 -3.05 17.11
C ASP A 371 14.06 -3.19 16.36
N PHE A 372 14.56 -2.08 15.82
CA PHE A 372 15.87 -1.98 15.19
C PHE A 372 16.82 -1.22 16.12
N ASP A 373 17.91 -1.84 16.55
CA ASP A 373 18.94 -1.24 17.40
C ASP A 373 19.49 0.07 16.78
N ALA A 374 19.23 1.20 17.43
CA ALA A 374 19.66 2.50 16.93
C ALA A 374 21.19 2.66 16.96
N THR A 375 21.89 1.87 17.79
CA THR A 375 23.34 1.95 17.97
C THR A 375 24.13 1.21 16.89
N SER A 376 23.49 0.36 16.09
CA SER A 376 24.15 -0.37 15.00
C SER A 376 24.25 0.43 13.70
N LEU A 377 23.60 1.60 13.60
CA LEU A 377 23.71 2.44 12.42
C LEU A 377 25.07 3.17 12.39
N PRO A 378 25.68 3.35 11.21
CA PRO A 378 26.94 4.06 11.10
C PRO A 378 26.79 5.53 11.52
N THR A 379 27.91 6.15 11.91
CA THR A 379 27.97 7.59 12.14
C THR A 379 27.59 8.34 10.87
N GLN A 380 26.60 9.24 10.99
CA GLN A 380 26.12 10.05 9.88
C GLN A 380 27.18 11.06 9.42
N PRO A 381 27.44 11.16 8.10
CA PRO A 381 28.31 12.20 7.55
C PRO A 381 27.76 13.62 7.79
N THR A 382 28.66 14.60 7.88
CA THR A 382 28.27 16.02 7.97
C THR A 382 27.49 16.46 6.72
N ASP A 383 26.57 17.42 6.89
CA ASP A 383 25.75 18.02 5.81
C ASP A 383 24.84 17.04 5.05
N THR A 384 24.56 15.88 5.66
CA THR A 384 23.59 14.89 5.19
C THR A 384 22.39 14.83 6.11
N LYS A 385 21.27 14.32 5.58
CA LYS A 385 20.06 13.99 6.33
C LYS A 385 19.79 12.50 6.21
N ARG A 386 19.55 11.82 7.33
CA ARG A 386 19.26 10.38 7.32
C ARG A 386 17.79 10.14 7.02
N HIS A 387 17.53 9.32 6.00
CA HIS A 387 16.20 8.84 5.63
C HIS A 387 16.07 7.36 5.98
N PHE A 388 14.89 6.97 6.42
CA PHE A 388 14.56 5.61 6.82
C PHE A 388 13.46 5.03 5.94
N PHE A 389 13.65 3.78 5.55
CA PHE A 389 12.72 3.01 4.75
C PHE A 389 12.52 1.63 5.38
N LEU A 390 11.34 1.06 5.16
CA LEU A 390 11.08 -0.34 5.49
C LEU A 390 11.04 -1.12 4.18
N PHE A 391 11.88 -2.14 4.07
CA PHE A 391 11.69 -3.21 3.08
C PHE A 391 10.84 -4.30 3.72
N THR A 392 9.83 -4.75 3.00
CA THR A 392 9.05 -5.95 3.33
C THR A 392 8.97 -6.87 2.13
N SER A 393 9.00 -8.18 2.39
CA SER A 393 8.62 -9.20 1.43
C SER A 393 7.46 -10.01 1.97
N GLY A 394 6.37 -10.10 1.21
CA GLY A 394 5.19 -10.80 1.66
C GLY A 394 3.98 -10.68 0.75
N TRP A 395 2.83 -11.04 1.32
CA TRP A 395 1.53 -11.01 0.65
C TRP A 395 0.44 -10.61 1.63
N ASP A 396 -0.62 -10.01 1.12
CA ASP A 396 -1.88 -9.85 1.83
C ASP A 396 -2.96 -10.75 1.22
N LYS A 397 -3.92 -11.18 2.03
CA LYS A 397 -5.14 -11.82 1.54
C LYS A 397 -6.34 -11.21 2.22
N ASP A 398 -7.05 -10.39 1.46
CA ASP A 398 -8.34 -9.88 1.88
C ASP A 398 -9.44 -10.95 1.81
N ALA A 399 -10.58 -10.63 2.41
CA ALA A 399 -11.75 -11.51 2.43
C ALA A 399 -12.92 -10.96 1.60
N ASP A 400 -12.69 -10.06 0.65
CA ASP A 400 -13.66 -9.69 -0.38
C ASP A 400 -14.28 -10.96 -0.97
N PHE A 401 -15.58 -10.90 -1.25
CA PHE A 401 -16.37 -12.06 -1.67
C PHE A 401 -15.80 -12.75 -2.92
N HIS A 402 -15.19 -12.00 -3.83
CA HIS A 402 -14.62 -12.54 -5.06
C HIS A 402 -13.16 -13.00 -4.90
N VAL A 403 -12.49 -12.70 -3.79
CA VAL A 403 -11.13 -13.18 -3.55
C VAL A 403 -11.12 -14.69 -3.40
N ALA A 404 -10.31 -15.34 -4.23
CA ALA A 404 -10.16 -16.78 -4.20
C ALA A 404 -9.59 -17.20 -2.85
N GLN A 405 -10.28 -18.14 -2.18
CA GLN A 405 -9.88 -18.61 -0.85
C GLN A 405 -9.85 -17.50 0.22
N GLY A 406 -10.53 -16.36 0.02
CA GLY A 406 -10.60 -15.25 0.98
C GLY A 406 -11.31 -15.58 2.31
N TRP A 407 -11.82 -16.81 2.48
CA TRP A 407 -12.44 -17.29 3.73
C TRP A 407 -11.51 -18.19 4.57
N THR A 408 -10.30 -18.48 4.09
CA THR A 408 -9.34 -19.37 4.75
C THR A 408 -7.94 -18.79 4.72
N VAL A 409 -7.12 -19.08 5.75
CA VAL A 409 -5.69 -18.74 5.77
C VAL A 409 -4.94 -19.53 4.69
N GLU A 410 -5.30 -20.78 4.45
CA GLU A 410 -4.72 -21.58 3.37
C GLU A 410 -5.25 -21.13 1.98
N PRO A 411 -4.53 -21.42 0.89
CA PRO A 411 -3.17 -21.96 0.85
C PRO A 411 -2.12 -20.91 1.26
N LEU A 412 -1.07 -21.36 1.95
CA LEU A 412 0.10 -20.51 2.25
C LEU A 412 0.86 -20.14 0.96
N PRO A 413 1.18 -18.84 0.74
CA PRO A 413 1.94 -18.41 -0.43
C PRO A 413 3.41 -18.86 -0.37
N TRP A 414 4.09 -18.81 -1.51
CA TRP A 414 5.53 -18.98 -1.62
C TRP A 414 6.07 -18.19 -2.81
N HIS A 415 7.33 -17.80 -2.75
CA HIS A 415 8.06 -17.17 -3.85
C HIS A 415 8.09 -18.09 -5.07
N GLY A 416 7.61 -17.58 -6.21
CA GLY A 416 7.49 -18.34 -7.45
C GLY A 416 6.17 -19.10 -7.62
N MET A 417 5.20 -18.91 -6.71
CA MET A 417 3.83 -19.39 -6.90
C MET A 417 3.19 -18.73 -8.13
N ASN A 418 2.41 -19.51 -8.88
CA ASN A 418 1.64 -19.03 -10.02
C ASN A 418 0.27 -18.50 -9.57
N HIS A 419 0.16 -17.18 -9.53
CA HIS A 419 -1.06 -16.44 -9.16
C HIS A 419 -2.28 -16.85 -10.00
N GLN A 420 -2.13 -17.19 -11.30
CA GLN A 420 -3.25 -17.55 -12.17
C GLN A 420 -3.90 -18.92 -11.83
N ILE A 421 -3.22 -19.76 -11.04
CA ILE A 421 -3.74 -21.03 -10.54
C ILE A 421 -3.74 -21.11 -9.01
N TYR A 422 -3.83 -19.96 -8.33
CA TYR A 422 -3.95 -19.87 -6.88
C TYR A 422 -5.06 -20.78 -6.34
N GLY A 423 -4.78 -21.50 -5.25
CA GLY A 423 -5.67 -22.51 -4.67
C GLY A 423 -5.73 -23.87 -5.40
N ARG A 424 -5.14 -23.98 -6.59
CA ARG A 424 -5.05 -25.22 -7.37
C ARG A 424 -3.62 -25.72 -7.52
N GLU A 425 -2.64 -24.83 -7.45
CA GLU A 425 -1.23 -25.19 -7.50
C GLU A 425 -0.82 -25.92 -6.21
N PRO A 426 -0.20 -27.11 -6.31
CA PRO A 426 0.34 -27.78 -5.14
C PRO A 426 1.57 -27.03 -4.63
N ARG A 427 1.60 -26.73 -3.33
CA ARG A 427 2.78 -26.16 -2.68
C ARG A 427 3.99 -27.09 -2.88
N PRO A 428 5.15 -26.58 -3.31
CA PRO A 428 6.36 -27.39 -3.45
C PRO A 428 6.84 -27.92 -2.10
N LYS A 429 7.74 -28.91 -2.14
CA LYS A 429 8.35 -29.44 -0.91
C LYS A 429 9.36 -28.44 -0.34
N LEU A 430 8.91 -27.64 0.63
CA LEU A 430 9.71 -26.66 1.38
C LEU A 430 10.01 -27.17 2.79
N ASP A 431 10.91 -26.50 3.51
CA ASP A 431 11.12 -26.77 4.94
C ASP A 431 9.98 -26.13 5.75
N ASP A 432 8.93 -26.90 6.00
CA ASP A 432 7.74 -26.45 6.72
C ASP A 432 7.80 -26.75 8.24
N ALA A 433 8.99 -27.02 8.81
CA ALA A 433 9.14 -27.25 10.25
C ALA A 433 8.67 -26.05 11.10
N TRP A 434 8.79 -24.84 10.56
CA TRP A 434 8.33 -23.61 11.19
C TRP A 434 6.81 -23.60 11.42
N ILE A 435 6.00 -24.20 10.53
CA ILE A 435 4.53 -24.20 10.65
C ILE A 435 4.13 -24.81 11.99
N LYS A 436 4.70 -25.96 12.35
CA LYS A 436 4.40 -26.62 13.63
C LYS A 436 4.92 -25.84 14.84
N LYS A 437 6.03 -25.11 14.69
CA LYS A 437 6.65 -24.32 15.77
C LYS A 437 5.89 -23.02 16.04
N TYR A 438 5.36 -22.37 14.99
CA TYR A 438 4.83 -21.02 15.06
C TYR A 438 3.31 -20.95 14.89
N ASN A 439 2.70 -21.71 13.97
CA ASN A 439 1.28 -21.59 13.62
C ASN A 439 0.38 -22.41 14.56
N THR A 440 0.30 -21.96 15.82
CA THR A 440 -0.39 -22.69 16.90
C THR A 440 -1.61 -21.94 17.45
N ARG A 441 -1.98 -20.82 16.85
CA ARG A 441 -3.21 -20.07 17.18
C ARG A 441 -4.24 -20.30 16.08
N TRP A 442 -5.48 -20.62 16.46
CA TRP A 442 -6.58 -20.83 15.53
C TRP A 442 -7.49 -19.59 15.46
N ILE A 443 -7.78 -19.12 14.25
CA ILE A 443 -8.78 -18.09 13.96
C ILE A 443 -10.02 -18.77 13.37
N GLY A 444 -11.16 -18.58 14.02
CA GLY A 444 -12.43 -19.16 13.58
C GLY A 444 -13.04 -18.42 12.38
N PRO A 445 -14.08 -19.02 11.76
CA PRO A 445 -14.77 -18.42 10.60
C PRO A 445 -15.60 -17.18 10.96
N ARG A 446 -15.71 -16.84 12.24
CA ARG A 446 -16.29 -15.59 12.73
C ARG A 446 -15.19 -14.72 13.29
N THR A 447 -15.29 -13.41 13.10
CA THR A 447 -14.32 -12.42 13.57
C THR A 447 -13.90 -12.67 15.00
N PHE A 448 -12.58 -12.67 15.21
CA PHE A 448 -11.99 -12.79 16.52
C PHE A 448 -12.33 -11.53 17.32
N ARG A 449 -12.92 -11.71 18.49
CA ARG A 449 -13.15 -10.62 19.45
C ARG A 449 -12.42 -10.97 20.71
N LYS A 450 -11.64 -10.04 21.25
CA LYS A 450 -11.06 -10.22 22.57
C LYS A 450 -12.14 -9.91 23.60
N LEU A 451 -12.66 -10.95 24.26
CA LEU A 451 -13.49 -10.77 25.44
C LEU A 451 -12.56 -10.41 26.60
N ASN A 452 -12.84 -9.30 27.28
CA ASN A 452 -12.15 -8.98 28.54
C ASN A 452 -12.14 -10.21 29.43
N LYS A 453 -10.94 -10.61 29.88
CA LYS A 453 -10.76 -11.79 30.74
C LYS A 453 -11.82 -11.77 31.84
N LEU A 454 -12.58 -12.86 31.96
CA LEU A 454 -13.17 -13.23 33.24
C LEU A 454 -12.00 -13.37 34.22
N THR A 455 -11.66 -12.30 34.93
CA THR A 455 -10.83 -12.38 36.12
C THR A 455 -11.64 -13.20 37.11
N GLN A 456 -11.47 -14.52 37.12
CA GLN A 456 -11.77 -15.30 38.31
C GLN A 456 -10.76 -14.86 39.36
N SER A 457 -11.11 -13.82 40.11
CA SER A 457 -10.50 -13.60 41.40
C SER A 457 -10.76 -14.87 42.21
N LYS A 458 -9.74 -15.70 42.37
CA LYS A 458 -9.74 -16.67 43.45
C LYS A 458 -9.70 -15.84 44.74
N THR A 459 -10.87 -15.54 45.27
CA THR A 459 -11.02 -15.07 46.64
C THR A 459 -10.43 -16.16 47.53
N LYS A 460 -9.46 -15.78 48.36
CA LYS A 460 -8.75 -16.63 49.32
C LYS A 460 -9.69 -17.32 50.29
#